data_AF-A0A970TDQ2-F1
#
_entry.id   AF-A0A970TDQ2-F1
#
_cell.length_a   1.000
_cell.length_b   1.000
_cell.length_c   1.000
_cell.angle_alpha   90.00
_cell.angle_beta   90.00
_cell.angle_gamma   90.00
#
_symmetry.space_group_name_H-M   'P 1'
#
loop_
_entity.id
_entity.type
_entity.pdbx_description
1 polymer ?
#
loop_
_entity_poly.entity_id
_entity_poly.type
_entity_poly.pdbx_seq_one_letter_code
_entity_poly.pdbx_strand_id
1 'polypeptide(L)'
;MFRSSFSRHGAAATVVVIILLLIIAGGAVWYFVLRSTPEKTVNAALMAAVEDNRGDVERLATADSRDMAAMYVSGMRRIIPPETPEGQEHPWVLDEALIDGETARVPVTVTLPSGVEMIFGSDQMTLDHVLHYEEGVWRLDVRETASAMADSALDSIFRRFGETPGEL
;
A
#
# COMPACT_ATOMS: atom_id res chain seq x y z
N MET A 1 -46.05 51.51 -24.65
CA MET A 1 -45.68 50.27 -25.36
C MET A 1 -44.40 49.73 -24.74
N PHE A 2 -44.41 48.44 -24.35
CA PHE A 2 -43.31 47.59 -23.87
C PHE A 2 -42.54 47.98 -22.60
N ARG A 3 -42.98 47.43 -21.46
CA ARG A 3 -42.15 47.13 -20.29
C ARG A 3 -41.52 45.75 -20.50
N SER A 4 -40.20 45.72 -20.70
CA SER A 4 -39.40 44.49 -20.65
C SER A 4 -39.18 44.08 -19.19
N SER A 5 -39.90 43.06 -18.72
CA SER A 5 -39.63 42.42 -17.43
C SER A 5 -38.41 41.50 -17.58
N PHE A 6 -37.34 41.81 -16.84
CA PHE A 6 -36.17 40.94 -16.73
C PHE A 6 -36.56 39.61 -16.08
N SER A 7 -36.41 38.52 -16.83
CA SER A 7 -36.48 37.16 -16.30
C SER A 7 -35.20 36.88 -15.49
N ARG A 8 -35.26 37.16 -14.18
CA ARG A 8 -34.16 36.98 -13.22
C ARG A 8 -34.15 35.62 -12.52
N HIS A 9 -35.01 34.67 -12.92
CA HIS A 9 -35.18 33.38 -12.23
C HIS A 9 -34.36 32.21 -12.79
N GLY A 10 -33.72 32.35 -13.96
CA GLY A 10 -32.95 31.25 -14.58
C GLY A 10 -31.49 31.12 -14.12
N ALA A 11 -30.82 32.23 -13.81
CA ALA A 11 -29.38 32.22 -13.52
C ALA A 11 -29.03 31.78 -12.09
N ALA A 12 -29.85 32.17 -11.10
CA ALA A 12 -29.61 31.86 -9.69
C ALA A 12 -29.78 30.36 -9.39
N ALA A 13 -30.77 29.70 -10.01
CA ALA A 13 -31.01 28.28 -9.83
C ALA A 13 -29.85 27.42 -10.37
N THR A 14 -29.32 27.76 -11.55
CA THR A 14 -28.19 27.05 -12.17
C THR A 14 -26.91 27.16 -11.35
N VAL A 15 -26.62 28.34 -10.80
CA VAL A 15 -25.43 28.54 -9.95
C VAL A 15 -25.51 27.72 -8.67
N VAL A 16 -26.68 27.65 -8.02
CA VAL A 16 -26.88 26.83 -6.82
C VAL A 16 -26.68 25.35 -7.11
N VAL A 17 -27.16 24.85 -8.26
CA VAL A 17 -26.98 23.45 -8.66
C VAL A 17 -25.51 23.12 -8.93
N ILE A 18 -24.75 24.02 -9.57
CA ILE A 18 -23.32 23.83 -9.82
C ILE A 18 -22.53 23.82 -8.50
N ILE A 19 -22.84 24.71 -7.56
CA ILE A 19 -22.19 24.74 -6.24
C ILE A 19 -22.52 23.45 -5.46
N LEU A 20 -23.77 22.98 -5.49
CA LEU A 20 -24.16 21.71 -4.87
C LEU A 20 -23.42 20.51 -5.48
N LEU A 21 -23.28 20.47 -6.81
CA LEU A 21 -22.52 19.41 -7.50
C LEU A 21 -21.02 19.49 -7.17
N LEU A 22 -20.44 20.68 -7.04
CA LEU A 22 -19.04 20.86 -6.63
C LEU A 22 -18.82 20.49 -5.15
N ILE A 23 -19.79 20.73 -4.28
CA ILE A 23 -19.73 20.30 -2.87
C ILE A 23 -19.87 18.78 -2.75
N ILE A 24 -20.74 18.15 -3.55
CA ILE A 24 -20.89 16.69 -3.57
C ILE A 24 -19.66 16.03 -4.20
N ALA A 25 -19.14 16.57 -5.31
CA ALA A 25 -17.92 16.06 -5.95
C ALA A 25 -16.68 16.31 -5.07
N GLY A 26 -16.55 17.49 -4.49
CA GLY A 26 -15.47 17.83 -3.56
C GLY A 26 -15.55 17.04 -2.25
N GLY A 27 -16.76 16.81 -1.74
CA GLY A 27 -17.01 16.00 -0.54
C GLY A 27 -16.78 14.50 -0.76
N ALA A 28 -17.16 13.96 -1.92
CA ALA A 28 -16.88 12.56 -2.28
C ALA A 28 -15.38 12.32 -2.50
N VAL A 29 -14.69 13.23 -3.20
CA VAL A 29 -13.23 13.15 -3.37
C VAL A 29 -12.54 13.30 -2.01
N TRP A 30 -12.97 14.22 -1.13
CA TRP A 30 -12.44 14.31 0.23
C TRP A 30 -12.70 13.04 1.06
N TYR A 31 -13.89 12.45 0.93
CA TYR A 31 -14.26 11.22 1.63
C TYR A 31 -13.36 10.04 1.22
N PHE A 32 -12.97 9.95 -0.05
CA PHE A 32 -12.00 8.95 -0.55
C PHE A 32 -10.53 9.29 -0.24
N VAL A 33 -10.18 10.58 -0.19
CA VAL A 33 -8.83 11.03 0.19
C VAL A 33 -8.57 10.75 1.68
N LEU A 34 -9.57 10.93 2.55
CA LEU A 34 -9.49 10.68 3.99
C LEU A 34 -9.64 9.21 4.39
N ARG A 35 -10.21 8.34 3.54
CA ARG A 35 -10.23 6.91 3.82
C ARG A 35 -8.80 6.37 3.69
N SER A 36 -8.33 5.72 4.76
CA SER A 36 -7.15 4.86 4.67
C SER A 36 -7.50 3.78 3.64
N THR A 37 -6.65 3.63 2.62
CA THR A 37 -6.70 2.47 1.73
C THR A 37 -5.59 1.51 2.16
N PRO A 38 -5.70 0.21 1.86
CA PRO A 38 -4.67 -0.75 2.20
C PRO A 38 -3.30 -0.32 1.67
N GLU A 39 -3.23 0.14 0.42
CA GLU A 39 -2.00 0.57 -0.25
C GLU A 39 -1.38 1.79 0.44
N LYS A 40 -2.19 2.77 0.86
CA LYS A 40 -1.71 3.92 1.63
C LYS A 40 -1.09 3.49 2.96
N THR A 41 -1.73 2.55 3.67
CA THR A 41 -1.20 2.04 4.93
C THR A 41 0.12 1.30 4.71
N VAL A 42 0.21 0.44 3.67
CA VAL A 42 1.44 -0.29 3.35
C VAL A 42 2.56 0.66 2.95
N ASN A 43 2.29 1.63 2.07
CA ASN A 43 3.29 2.62 1.67
C ASN A 43 3.82 3.40 2.88
N ALA A 44 2.92 3.83 3.78
CA ALA A 44 3.32 4.51 5.01
C ALA A 44 4.18 3.62 5.93
N ALA A 45 3.87 2.33 6.03
CA ALA A 45 4.65 1.38 6.82
C ALA A 45 6.04 1.12 6.20
N LEU A 46 6.14 1.02 4.87
CA LEU A 46 7.42 0.87 4.16
C LEU A 46 8.30 2.10 4.32
N MET A 47 7.75 3.31 4.15
CA MET A 47 8.50 4.55 4.40
C MET A 47 8.99 4.61 5.85
N ALA A 48 8.12 4.35 6.83
CA ALA A 48 8.49 4.32 8.24
C ALA A 48 9.59 3.28 8.52
N ALA A 49 9.54 2.11 7.85
CA ALA A 49 10.57 1.10 7.99
C ALA A 49 11.93 1.53 7.42
N VAL A 50 11.96 2.14 6.23
CA VAL A 50 13.20 2.66 5.64
C VAL A 50 13.81 3.80 6.47
N GLU A 51 12.97 4.62 7.09
CA GLU A 51 13.38 5.69 8.02
C GLU A 51 13.77 5.18 9.43
N ASP A 52 13.77 3.87 9.66
CA ASP A 52 14.01 3.24 10.98
C ASP A 52 13.04 3.71 12.08
N ASN A 53 11.85 4.16 11.68
CA ASN A 53 10.83 4.69 12.56
C ASN A 53 9.87 3.59 13.04
N ARG A 54 10.34 2.81 14.01
CA ARG A 54 9.55 1.74 14.66
C ARG A 54 8.20 2.26 15.20
N GLY A 55 8.17 3.44 15.80
CA GLY A 55 6.97 3.98 16.44
C GLY A 55 5.85 4.18 15.42
N ASP A 56 6.18 4.55 14.19
CA ASP A 56 5.21 4.74 13.12
C ASP A 56 4.67 3.42 12.58
N VAL A 57 5.55 2.41 12.41
CA VAL A 57 5.13 1.05 12.08
C VAL A 57 4.21 0.48 13.17
N GLU A 58 4.55 0.69 14.44
CA GLU A 58 3.73 0.23 15.58
C GLU A 58 2.32 0.87 15.58
N ARG A 59 2.21 2.15 15.20
CA ARG A 59 0.92 2.84 15.08
C ARG A 59 0.07 2.34 13.91
N LEU A 60 0.71 1.88 12.84
CA LEU A 60 0.08 1.35 11.63
C LEU A 60 -0.27 -0.14 11.75
N ALA A 61 0.31 -0.86 12.70
CA ALA A 61 0.07 -2.28 12.91
C ALA A 61 -1.28 -2.58 13.61
N THR A 62 -1.80 -3.79 13.39
CA THR A 62 -2.92 -4.37 14.14
C THR A 62 -2.58 -4.45 15.62
N ALA A 63 -3.58 -4.38 16.50
CA ALA A 63 -3.35 -4.40 17.95
C ALA A 63 -2.51 -5.62 18.41
N ASP A 64 -2.73 -6.77 17.77
CA ASP A 64 -2.11 -8.05 18.11
C ASP A 64 -0.70 -8.26 17.51
N SER A 65 -0.23 -7.33 16.67
CA SER A 65 1.09 -7.43 16.01
C SER A 65 2.02 -6.23 16.22
N ARG A 66 1.61 -5.26 17.06
CA ARG A 66 2.40 -4.05 17.38
C ARG A 66 3.79 -4.35 17.95
N ASP A 67 3.89 -5.36 18.81
CA ASP A 67 5.15 -5.80 19.42
C ASP A 67 6.16 -6.30 18.39
N MET A 68 5.70 -6.70 17.21
CA MET A 68 6.52 -7.19 16.10
C MET A 68 7.00 -6.07 15.16
N ALA A 69 6.63 -4.80 15.39
CA ALA A 69 7.03 -3.68 14.54
C ALA A 69 8.56 -3.58 14.32
N ALA A 70 9.36 -3.87 15.35
CA ALA A 70 10.82 -3.87 15.24
C ALA A 70 11.35 -4.94 14.27
N MET A 71 10.71 -6.11 14.24
CA MET A 71 11.04 -7.19 13.32
C MET A 71 10.73 -6.78 11.89
N TYR A 72 9.57 -6.16 11.65
CA TYR A 72 9.19 -5.64 10.35
C TYR A 72 10.21 -4.60 9.84
N VAL A 73 10.52 -3.57 10.65
CA VAL A 73 11.53 -2.55 10.30
C VAL A 73 12.86 -3.19 9.91
N SER A 74 13.35 -4.10 10.74
CA SER A 74 14.63 -4.79 10.50
C SER A 74 14.62 -5.64 9.23
N GLY A 75 13.50 -6.33 8.96
CA GLY A 75 13.31 -7.12 7.76
C GLY A 75 13.32 -6.25 6.51
N MET A 76 12.45 -5.23 6.47
CA MET A 76 12.28 -4.35 5.31
C MET A 76 13.57 -3.60 4.97
N ARG A 77 14.30 -3.07 5.96
CA ARG A 77 15.60 -2.39 5.70
C ARG A 77 16.67 -3.29 5.10
N ARG A 78 16.54 -4.61 5.26
CA ARG A 78 17.49 -5.58 4.70
C ARG A 78 17.18 -5.94 3.25
N ILE A 79 15.91 -5.86 2.85
CA ILE A 79 15.45 -6.24 1.52
C ILE A 79 15.23 -5.03 0.60
N ILE A 80 14.83 -3.89 1.14
CA ILE A 80 14.63 -2.66 0.38
C ILE A 80 15.99 -1.99 0.20
N PRO A 81 16.41 -1.70 -1.04
CA PRO A 81 17.66 -1.03 -1.28
C PRO A 81 17.60 0.41 -0.77
N PRO A 82 18.74 0.96 -0.29
CA PRO A 82 18.78 2.33 0.24
C PRO A 82 18.62 3.40 -0.86
N GLU A 83 18.79 3.01 -2.12
CA GLU A 83 18.73 3.90 -3.27
C GLU A 83 17.46 3.63 -4.06
N THR A 84 16.72 4.70 -4.36
CA THR A 84 15.59 4.65 -5.29
C THR A 84 16.11 4.51 -6.72
N PRO A 85 15.62 3.53 -7.51
CA PRO A 85 15.98 3.40 -8.92
C PRO A 85 15.68 4.66 -9.73
N GLU A 86 16.49 4.94 -10.75
CA GLU A 86 16.29 6.12 -11.61
C GLU A 86 14.89 6.09 -12.27
N GLY A 87 14.15 7.19 -12.15
CA GLY A 87 12.80 7.31 -12.70
C GLY A 87 11.68 6.74 -11.82
N GLN A 88 11.99 6.24 -10.62
CA GLN A 88 10.99 5.79 -9.64
C GLN A 88 10.88 6.79 -8.47
N GLU A 89 9.70 6.83 -7.83
CA GLU A 89 9.46 7.65 -6.62
C GLU A 89 9.97 6.92 -5.36
N HIS A 90 9.89 5.59 -5.35
CA HIS A 90 10.27 4.73 -4.25
C HIS A 90 11.06 3.51 -4.75
N PRO A 91 11.87 2.84 -3.90
CA PRO A 91 12.55 1.60 -4.24
C PRO A 91 11.63 0.36 -4.27
N TRP A 92 10.32 0.58 -4.31
CA TRP A 92 9.28 -0.44 -4.39
C TRP A 92 8.13 0.04 -5.26
N VAL A 93 7.38 -0.93 -5.79
CA VAL A 93 6.13 -0.73 -6.54
C VAL A 93 5.01 -1.43 -5.79
N LEU A 94 3.92 -0.70 -5.51
CA LEU A 94 2.69 -1.28 -4.96
C LEU A 94 1.74 -1.66 -6.08
N ASP A 95 1.24 -2.88 -6.05
CA ASP A 95 0.12 -3.32 -6.91
C ASP A 95 -1.23 -3.09 -6.21
N GLU A 96 -2.32 -3.28 -6.96
CA GLU A 96 -3.68 -3.13 -6.46
C GLU A 96 -3.98 -4.10 -5.31
N ALA A 97 -4.63 -3.61 -4.24
CA ALA A 97 -5.01 -4.46 -3.12
C ALA A 97 -6.09 -5.48 -3.50
N LEU A 98 -5.86 -6.75 -3.15
CA LEU A 98 -6.86 -7.79 -3.17
C LEU A 98 -7.63 -7.79 -1.85
N ILE A 99 -8.85 -7.25 -1.86
CA ILE A 99 -9.68 -7.08 -0.66
C ILE A 99 -10.71 -8.22 -0.58
N ASP A 100 -10.73 -8.92 0.56
CA ASP A 100 -11.73 -9.92 0.93
C ASP A 100 -12.32 -9.60 2.31
N GLY A 101 -13.49 -8.97 2.30
CA GLY A 101 -14.18 -8.54 3.52
C GLY A 101 -13.36 -7.51 4.32
N GLU A 102 -12.95 -7.91 5.53
CA GLU A 102 -12.16 -7.09 6.46
C GLU A 102 -10.65 -7.35 6.36
N THR A 103 -10.22 -8.16 5.39
CA THR A 103 -8.80 -8.44 5.14
C THR A 103 -8.41 -7.95 3.73
N ALA A 104 -7.19 -7.45 3.59
CA ALA A 104 -6.62 -7.06 2.31
C ALA A 104 -5.21 -7.60 2.16
N ARG A 105 -4.84 -7.96 0.93
CA ARG A 105 -3.47 -8.29 0.55
C ARG A 105 -2.97 -7.29 -0.47
N VAL A 106 -1.84 -6.66 -0.18
CA VAL A 106 -1.19 -5.68 -1.06
C VAL A 106 0.12 -6.27 -1.53
N PRO A 107 0.25 -6.67 -2.80
CA PRO A 107 1.51 -7.12 -3.36
C PRO A 107 2.47 -5.93 -3.49
N VAL A 108 3.68 -6.09 -2.99
CA VAL A 108 4.74 -5.08 -3.09
C VAL A 108 5.95 -5.68 -3.78
N THR A 109 6.28 -5.16 -4.95
CA THR A 109 7.46 -5.59 -5.69
C THR A 109 8.65 -4.70 -5.32
N VAL A 110 9.74 -5.31 -4.86
CA VAL A 110 11.00 -4.64 -4.51
C VAL A 110 12.12 -5.11 -5.40
N THR A 111 13.01 -4.21 -5.80
CA THR A 111 14.28 -4.59 -6.42
C THR A 111 15.24 -5.06 -5.34
N LEU A 112 15.70 -6.30 -5.43
CA LEU A 112 16.61 -6.88 -4.45
C LEU A 112 18.05 -6.35 -4.65
N PRO A 113 18.79 -6.08 -3.57
CA PRO A 113 20.21 -5.81 -3.67
C PRO A 113 20.96 -7.06 -4.16
N SER A 114 22.07 -6.87 -4.89
CA SER A 114 22.79 -7.96 -5.57
C SER A 114 23.19 -9.15 -4.65
N GLY A 115 23.44 -8.88 -3.36
CA GLY A 115 23.74 -9.92 -2.38
C GLY A 115 22.55 -10.85 -2.09
N VAL A 116 21.32 -10.35 -2.24
CA VAL A 116 20.07 -11.05 -1.98
C VAL A 116 19.53 -11.69 -3.27
N GLU A 117 19.68 -11.01 -4.41
CA GLU A 117 19.42 -11.58 -5.75
C GLU A 117 20.11 -12.93 -5.94
N MET A 118 21.39 -13.07 -5.53
CA MET A 118 22.11 -14.34 -5.62
C MET A 118 21.43 -15.50 -4.89
N ILE A 119 20.59 -15.24 -3.88
CA ILE A 119 19.85 -16.26 -3.12
C ILE A 119 18.54 -16.59 -3.83
N PHE A 120 17.79 -15.57 -4.28
CA PHE A 120 16.45 -15.74 -4.84
C PHE A 120 16.43 -15.99 -6.36
N GLY A 121 17.51 -15.70 -7.08
CA GLY A 121 17.66 -15.98 -8.51
C GLY A 121 16.94 -14.97 -9.39
N SER A 122 16.54 -13.85 -8.80
CA SER A 122 15.80 -12.76 -9.42
C SER A 122 16.26 -11.45 -8.78
N ASP A 123 16.36 -10.40 -9.60
CA ASP A 123 16.64 -9.03 -9.17
C ASP A 123 15.41 -8.35 -8.56
N GLN A 124 14.23 -8.98 -8.63
CA GLN A 124 12.99 -8.51 -8.04
C GLN A 124 12.30 -9.60 -7.22
N MET A 125 11.58 -9.17 -6.18
CA MET A 125 10.74 -10.03 -5.37
C MET A 125 9.42 -9.33 -5.05
N THR A 126 8.31 -10.05 -5.18
CA THR A 126 6.99 -9.59 -4.76
C THR A 126 6.66 -10.14 -3.37
N LEU A 127 6.24 -9.25 -2.48
CA LEU A 127 5.96 -9.53 -1.07
C LEU A 127 4.52 -9.11 -0.75
N ASP A 128 3.72 -10.07 -0.33
CA ASP A 128 2.35 -9.80 0.10
C ASP A 128 2.34 -9.19 1.50
N HIS A 129 1.81 -7.97 1.59
CA HIS A 129 1.51 -7.32 2.85
C HIS A 129 0.05 -7.56 3.21
N VAL A 130 -0.19 -8.12 4.38
CA VAL A 130 -1.55 -8.45 4.85
C VAL A 130 -2.03 -7.36 5.80
N LEU A 131 -3.25 -6.89 5.58
CA LEU A 131 -3.90 -5.86 6.39
C LEU A 131 -5.27 -6.33 6.87
N HIS A 132 -5.63 -5.89 8.07
CA HIS A 132 -6.98 -6.06 8.63
C HIS A 132 -7.65 -4.71 8.84
N TYR A 133 -8.95 -4.64 8.62
CA TYR A 133 -9.76 -3.46 8.82
C TYR A 133 -10.24 -3.40 10.27
N GLU A 134 -9.61 -2.54 11.07
CA GLU A 134 -9.93 -2.39 12.50
C GLU A 134 -10.39 -0.96 12.79
N GLU A 135 -11.53 -0.81 13.47
CA GLU A 135 -12.03 0.49 13.95
C GLU A 135 -12.15 1.56 12.83
N GLY A 136 -12.43 1.11 11.60
CA GLY A 136 -12.60 2.01 10.45
C GLY A 136 -11.31 2.30 9.68
N VAL A 137 -10.18 1.68 10.03
CA VAL A 137 -8.85 1.93 9.43
C VAL A 137 -8.17 0.61 9.07
N TRP A 138 -7.52 0.56 7.90
CA TRP A 138 -6.65 -0.57 7.55
C TRP A 138 -5.35 -0.53 8.34
N ARG A 139 -5.02 -1.66 8.96
CA ARG A 139 -3.81 -1.84 9.77
C ARG A 139 -3.01 -3.02 9.27
N LEU A 140 -1.69 -2.88 9.29
CA LEU A 140 -0.76 -3.93 8.88
C LEU A 140 -0.76 -5.06 9.90
N ASP A 141 -1.03 -6.29 9.48
CA ASP A 141 -0.77 -7.45 10.31
C ASP A 141 0.67 -7.90 10.08
N VAL A 142 1.56 -7.54 11.00
CA VAL A 142 2.98 -7.85 10.87
C VAL A 142 3.23 -9.36 10.92
N ARG A 143 2.43 -10.11 11.67
CA ARG A 143 2.62 -11.55 11.86
C ARG A 143 2.21 -12.32 10.61
N GLU A 144 1.03 -12.02 10.07
CA GLU A 144 0.56 -12.63 8.83
C GLU A 144 1.40 -12.19 7.64
N THR A 145 1.82 -10.92 7.59
CA THR A 145 2.76 -10.42 6.58
C THR A 145 4.07 -11.20 6.63
N ALA A 146 4.67 -11.39 7.80
CA ALA A 146 5.89 -12.17 7.94
C ALA A 146 5.72 -13.64 7.49
N SER A 147 4.55 -14.23 7.76
CA SER A 147 4.23 -15.59 7.33
C SER A 147 4.08 -15.68 5.80
N ALA A 148 3.35 -14.74 5.19
CA ALA A 148 3.20 -14.65 3.75
C ALA A 148 4.54 -14.42 3.03
N MET A 149 5.40 -13.57 3.59
CA MET A 149 6.75 -13.34 3.07
C MET A 149 7.61 -14.60 3.17
N ALA A 150 7.53 -15.34 4.27
CA ALA A 150 8.26 -16.60 4.44
C ALA A 150 7.80 -17.65 3.43
N ASP A 151 6.50 -17.77 3.19
CA ASP A 151 5.94 -18.69 2.20
C ASP A 151 6.40 -18.33 0.77
N SER A 152 6.33 -17.05 0.37
CA SER A 152 6.82 -16.57 -0.93
C SER A 152 8.33 -16.78 -1.11
N ALA A 153 9.11 -16.55 -0.05
CA ALA A 153 10.55 -16.79 -0.06
C ALA A 153 10.88 -18.28 -0.22
N LEU A 154 10.18 -19.15 0.52
CA LEU A 154 10.35 -20.60 0.43
C LEU A 154 9.98 -21.12 -0.96
N ASP A 155 8.84 -20.69 -1.51
CA ASP A 155 8.42 -21.08 -2.86
C ASP A 155 9.45 -20.66 -3.92
N SER A 156 9.99 -19.44 -3.81
CA SER A 156 11.04 -18.95 -4.72
C SER A 156 12.32 -19.79 -4.64
N ILE A 157 12.73 -20.17 -3.43
CA ILE A 157 13.88 -21.07 -3.20
C ILE A 157 13.59 -22.47 -3.75
N PHE A 158 12.41 -23.03 -3.46
CA PHE A 158 12.03 -24.36 -3.98
C PHE A 158 11.95 -24.38 -5.50
N ARG A 159 11.48 -23.32 -6.15
CA ARG A 159 11.51 -23.25 -7.62
C ARG A 159 12.95 -23.30 -8.14
N ARG A 160 13.86 -22.54 -7.52
CA ARG A 160 15.26 -22.49 -7.91
C ARG A 160 16.02 -23.81 -7.69
N PHE A 161 15.79 -24.49 -6.57
CA PHE A 161 16.54 -25.69 -6.18
C PHE A 161 15.79 -27.02 -6.39
N GLY A 162 14.47 -26.96 -6.57
CA GLY A 162 13.60 -28.11 -6.86
C GLY A 162 13.48 -28.42 -8.35
N GLU A 163 13.80 -27.47 -9.24
CA GLU A 163 13.95 -27.71 -10.68
C GLU A 163 15.33 -28.28 -11.08
N THR A 164 16.11 -28.86 -10.15
CA THR A 164 17.28 -29.69 -10.50
C THR A 164 16.99 -31.19 -10.41
N PRO A 165 16.24 -31.79 -11.37
CA PRO A 165 16.22 -33.24 -11.52
C PRO A 165 17.44 -33.69 -12.35
N GLY A 166 18.45 -34.23 -11.66
CA GLY A 166 19.32 -35.27 -12.20
C GLY A 166 20.34 -34.88 -13.26
N GLU A 167 21.46 -34.30 -12.85
CA GLU A 167 22.77 -34.54 -13.48
C GLU A 167 23.84 -34.68 -12.38
N LEU A 168 23.93 -35.88 -11.80
CA LEU A 168 25.13 -36.44 -11.17
C LEU A 168 25.25 -37.90 -11.60
#